data_AF-A0A3N4VW70-F1
#
_entry.id   AF-A0A3N4VW70-F1
#
_cell.length_a   1.000
_cell.length_b   1.000
_cell.length_c   1.000
_cell.angle_alpha   90.00
_cell.angle_beta   90.00
_cell.angle_gamma   90.00
#
_symmetry.space_group_name_H-M   'P 1'
#
loop_
_entity.id
_entity.type
_entity.pdbx_description
1 polymer ?
#
loop_
_entity_poly.entity_id
_entity_poly.type
_entity_poly.pdbx_seq_one_letter_code
_entity_poly.pdbx_strand_id
1 'polypeptide(L)'
;MKLAWILWLASVLPPQTADSLCLSTTVYLEARNQSVRGQQAVAEVALRRRDSGLWGDSVCDVVTARKQFAPTLVPPSTRLSNTEAWAEAVTIALAAERNWALPPGKRQEIVPGASHFAAHAIASPSWRTAYQVATIGDHTFYKVQSLKPRRS
;
A
#
# COMPACT_ATOMS: atom_id res chain seq x y z
N MET A 1 -9.87 -12.29 11.10
CA MET A 1 -11.05 -11.50 10.64
C MET A 1 -11.25 -11.70 9.13
N LYS A 2 -12.48 -11.67 8.60
CA LYS A 2 -12.71 -11.76 7.14
C LYS A 2 -12.47 -10.40 6.48
N LEU A 3 -11.91 -10.37 5.28
CA LEU A 3 -11.66 -9.14 4.52
C LEU A 3 -12.96 -8.33 4.30
N ALA A 4 -14.06 -8.98 3.91
CA ALA A 4 -15.35 -8.31 3.74
C ALA A 4 -15.81 -7.54 5.00
N TRP A 5 -15.58 -8.11 6.18
CA TRP A 5 -15.92 -7.46 7.45
C TRP A 5 -15.03 -6.26 7.72
N ILE A 6 -13.74 -6.33 7.38
CA ILE A 6 -12.79 -5.23 7.54
C ILE A 6 -13.16 -4.06 6.62
N LEU A 7 -13.46 -4.34 5.35
CA LEU A 7 -13.83 -3.31 4.37
C LEU A 7 -15.19 -2.68 4.71
N TRP A 8 -16.15 -3.48 5.18
CA TRP A 8 -17.41 -2.94 5.71
C TRP A 8 -17.17 -2.03 6.91
N LEU A 9 -16.35 -2.45 7.87
CA LEU A 9 -16.01 -1.63 9.03
C LEU A 9 -15.34 -0.31 8.59
N ALA A 10 -14.42 -0.35 7.64
CA ALA A 10 -13.79 0.86 7.09
C ALA A 10 -14.83 1.85 6.51
N SER A 11 -15.90 1.35 5.88
CA SER A 11 -16.94 2.21 5.27
C SER A 11 -17.80 2.99 6.28
N VAL A 12 -17.80 2.61 7.56
CA VAL A 12 -18.58 3.27 8.62
C VAL A 12 -17.71 4.02 9.63
N LEU A 13 -16.38 3.92 9.51
CA LEU A 13 -15.42 4.61 10.37
C LEU A 13 -15.16 6.04 9.90
N PRO A 14 -14.69 6.94 10.80
CA PRO A 14 -14.18 8.24 10.40
C PRO A 14 -13.07 8.11 9.34
N PRO A 15 -12.94 9.06 8.39
CA PRO A 15 -12.06 8.87 7.23
C PRO A 15 -10.60 8.55 7.58
N GLN A 16 -10.04 9.19 8.60
CA GLN A 16 -8.67 8.93 9.03
C GLN A 16 -8.50 7.49 9.56
N THR A 17 -9.45 7.01 10.35
CA THR A 17 -9.42 5.64 10.90
C THR A 17 -9.68 4.61 9.81
N ALA A 18 -10.57 4.91 8.86
CA ALA A 18 -10.81 4.08 7.69
C ALA A 18 -9.53 3.92 6.86
N ASP A 19 -8.85 5.03 6.54
CA ASP A 19 -7.59 5.01 5.78
C ASP A 19 -6.50 4.18 6.47
N SER A 20 -6.30 4.35 7.78
CA SER A 20 -5.34 3.54 8.54
C SER A 20 -5.69 2.05 8.50
N LEU A 21 -6.98 1.69 8.59
CA LEU A 21 -7.44 0.31 8.50
C LEU A 21 -7.23 -0.28 7.10
N CYS A 22 -7.55 0.48 6.05
CA CYS A 22 -7.33 0.12 4.65
C CYS A 22 -5.85 -0.08 4.35
N LEU A 23 -4.98 0.84 4.82
CA LEU A 23 -3.54 0.74 4.64
C LEU A 23 -2.96 -0.48 5.35
N SER A 24 -3.34 -0.70 6.61
CA SER A 24 -2.90 -1.87 7.41
C SER A 24 -3.30 -3.19 6.75
N THR A 25 -4.53 -3.26 6.24
CA THR A 25 -5.04 -4.42 5.50
C THR A 25 -4.25 -4.68 4.23
N THR A 26 -3.89 -3.62 3.53
CA THR A 26 -3.11 -3.71 2.30
C THR A 26 -1.69 -4.18 2.58
N VAL A 27 -1.01 -3.57 3.55
CA VAL A 27 0.34 -3.99 3.98
C VAL A 27 0.35 -5.46 4.40
N TYR A 28 -0.66 -5.91 5.16
CA TYR A 28 -0.78 -7.30 5.57
C TYR A 28 -0.95 -8.25 4.37
N LEU A 29 -1.84 -7.92 3.44
CA LEU A 29 -2.13 -8.81 2.30
C LEU A 29 -0.99 -8.83 1.28
N GLU A 30 -0.33 -7.70 1.08
CA GLU A 30 0.72 -7.53 0.06
C GLU A 30 2.10 -7.95 0.56
N ALA A 31 2.41 -7.74 1.85
CA ALA A 31 3.79 -7.73 2.31
C ALA A 31 4.04 -8.33 3.70
N ARG A 32 3.08 -9.04 4.32
CA ARG A 32 3.28 -9.64 5.66
C ARG A 32 4.46 -10.63 5.79
N ASN A 33 4.96 -11.16 4.67
CA ASN A 33 6.12 -12.05 4.63
C ASN A 33 7.42 -11.30 4.27
N GLN A 34 7.36 -9.99 4.08
CA GLN A 34 8.49 -9.14 3.75
C GLN A 34 9.08 -8.53 5.03
N SER A 35 10.34 -8.10 4.94
CA SER A 35 10.96 -7.33 6.01
C SER A 35 10.18 -6.03 6.30
N VAL A 36 10.38 -5.45 7.49
CA VAL A 36 9.80 -4.16 7.87
C VAL A 36 10.02 -3.10 6.78
N ARG A 37 11.22 -3.05 6.19
CA ARG A 37 11.55 -2.15 5.08
C ARG A 37 10.69 -2.41 3.83
N GLY A 38 10.42 -3.67 3.49
CA GLY A 38 9.56 -4.04 2.36
C GLY A 38 8.10 -3.66 2.58
N GLN A 39 7.59 -3.85 3.80
CA GLN A 39 6.24 -3.42 4.18
C GLN A 39 6.09 -1.90 4.14
N GLN A 40 7.09 -1.15 4.62
CA GLN A 40 7.14 0.31 4.50
C GLN A 40 7.13 0.76 3.03
N ALA A 41 7.86 0.08 2.15
CA ALA A 41 7.90 0.40 0.73
C ALA A 41 6.54 0.19 0.03
N VAL A 42 5.76 -0.83 0.41
CA VAL A 42 4.39 -1.02 -0.09
C VAL A 42 3.46 0.09 0.40
N ALA A 43 3.53 0.42 1.70
CA ALA A 43 2.73 1.51 2.28
C ALA A 43 3.04 2.85 1.59
N GLU A 44 4.32 3.12 1.33
CA GLU A 44 4.79 4.30 0.60
C GLU A 44 4.19 4.40 -0.81
N VAL A 45 4.11 3.28 -1.55
CA VAL A 45 3.46 3.29 -2.87
C VAL A 45 1.98 3.65 -2.76
N ALA A 46 1.23 3.07 -1.80
CA ALA A 46 -0.17 3.40 -1.60
C ALA A 46 -0.38 4.89 -1.25
N LEU A 47 0.42 5.44 -0.34
CA LEU A 47 0.35 6.84 0.08
C LEU A 47 0.75 7.81 -1.04
N ARG A 48 1.78 7.47 -1.83
CA ARG A 48 2.15 8.24 -3.03
C ARG A 48 1.04 8.23 -4.08
N ARG A 49 0.37 7.09 -4.26
CA ARG A 49 -0.79 6.98 -5.17
C ARG A 49 -1.97 7.83 -4.70
N ARG A 50 -2.23 7.88 -3.39
CA ARG A 50 -3.23 8.81 -2.81
C ARG A 50 -2.89 10.26 -3.14
N ASP A 51 -1.65 10.70 -2.89
CA ASP A 51 -1.23 12.09 -3.18
C ASP A 51 -1.43 12.47 -4.66
N SER A 52 -1.38 11.49 -5.58
CA SER A 52 -1.60 11.73 -7.01
C SER A 52 -3.06 11.93 -7.41
N GLY A 53 -4.02 11.45 -6.59
CA GLY A 53 -5.46 11.49 -6.88
C GLY A 53 -5.93 10.60 -8.04
N LEU A 54 -5.04 9.88 -8.73
CA LEU A 54 -5.38 9.07 -9.91
C LEU A 54 -6.32 7.90 -9.60
N TRP A 55 -6.35 7.44 -8.35
CA TRP A 55 -7.18 6.31 -7.89
C TRP A 55 -8.18 6.71 -6.80
N GLY A 56 -8.46 8.01 -6.67
CA GLY A 56 -9.30 8.57 -5.62
C GLY A 56 -8.53 9.40 -4.62
N ASP A 57 -9.26 10.00 -3.69
CA ASP A 57 -8.75 11.05 -2.79
C ASP A 57 -8.44 10.52 -1.37
N SER A 58 -8.76 9.26 -1.08
CA SER A 58 -8.43 8.57 0.18
C SER A 58 -7.50 7.38 -0.02
N VAL A 59 -6.86 6.89 1.05
CA VAL A 59 -6.08 5.66 0.99
C VAL A 59 -6.98 4.47 0.69
N CYS A 60 -8.19 4.44 1.29
CA CYS A 60 -9.17 3.39 0.98
C CYS A 60 -9.51 3.34 -0.51
N ASP A 61 -9.73 4.47 -1.18
CA ASP A 61 -10.02 4.49 -2.63
C ASP A 61 -8.87 3.87 -3.42
N VAL A 62 -7.62 4.23 -3.09
CA VAL A 62 -6.42 3.72 -3.77
C VAL A 62 -6.29 2.21 -3.64
N VAL A 63 -6.44 1.67 -2.43
CA VAL A 63 -6.20 0.25 -2.18
C VAL A 63 -7.39 -0.63 -2.54
N THR A 64 -8.58 -0.04 -2.66
CA THR A 64 -9.79 -0.71 -3.15
C THR A 64 -10.08 -0.39 -4.63
N ALA A 65 -9.20 0.33 -5.31
CA ALA A 65 -9.28 0.53 -6.74
C ALA A 65 -9.10 -0.80 -7.48
N ARG A 66 -9.90 -0.99 -8.53
CA ARG A 66 -9.99 -2.24 -9.29
C ARG A 66 -8.61 -2.74 -9.73
N LYS A 67 -8.23 -3.93 -9.27
CA LYS A 67 -7.00 -4.66 -9.65
C LYS A 67 -5.70 -3.88 -9.34
N GLN A 68 -5.73 -2.96 -8.37
CA GLN A 68 -4.53 -2.21 -7.98
C GLN A 68 -3.78 -2.85 -6.82
N PHE A 69 -4.51 -3.41 -5.86
CA PHE A 69 -3.96 -4.06 -4.68
C PHE A 69 -4.78 -5.31 -4.30
N ALA A 70 -4.19 -6.14 -3.46
CA ALA A 70 -4.71 -7.39 -2.94
C ALA A 70 -6.15 -7.30 -2.39
N PRO A 71 -6.60 -6.22 -1.69
CA PRO A 71 -7.99 -6.11 -1.24
C PRO A 71 -9.05 -6.30 -2.33
N THR A 72 -8.70 -6.07 -3.61
CA THR A 72 -9.60 -6.30 -4.76
C THR A 72 -9.25 -7.53 -5.60
N LEU A 73 -8.17 -8.22 -5.28
CA LEU A 73 -7.67 -9.40 -6.01
C LEU A 73 -7.95 -10.71 -5.27
N VAL A 74 -8.01 -10.68 -3.94
CA VAL A 74 -8.34 -11.86 -3.13
C VAL A 74 -9.84 -11.98 -2.87
N PRO A 75 -10.37 -13.18 -2.58
CA PRO A 75 -11.78 -13.36 -2.24
C PRO A 75 -12.19 -12.51 -1.02
N PRO A 76 -13.41 -11.94 -0.98
CA PRO A 76 -13.93 -11.24 0.21
C PRO A 76 -13.98 -12.12 1.48
N SER A 77 -14.03 -13.44 1.30
CA SER A 77 -13.96 -14.44 2.38
C SER A 77 -12.56 -14.67 2.93
N THR A 78 -11.51 -14.07 2.34
CA THR A 78 -10.12 -14.16 2.81
C THR A 78 -10.04 -13.83 4.28
N ARG A 79 -9.42 -14.72 5.06
CA ARG A 79 -9.25 -14.55 6.50
C ARG A 79 -7.83 -14.03 6.79
N LEU A 80 -7.75 -12.91 7.48
CA LEU A 80 -6.53 -12.41 8.10
C LEU A 80 -6.45 -13.06 9.49
N SER A 81 -5.66 -14.14 9.61
CA SER A 81 -5.61 -15.02 10.79
C SER A 81 -4.29 -14.93 11.57
N ASN A 82 -3.18 -14.58 10.92
CA ASN A 82 -1.92 -14.34 11.62
C ASN A 82 -2.01 -13.00 12.36
N THR A 83 -2.18 -13.03 13.68
CA THR A 83 -2.36 -11.86 14.54
C THR A 83 -1.07 -11.07 14.76
N GLU A 84 0.08 -11.74 14.79
CA GLU A 84 1.40 -11.10 14.94
C GLU A 84 1.71 -10.26 13.70
N ALA A 85 1.62 -10.86 12.52
CA ALA A 85 1.80 -10.14 11.26
C ALA A 85 0.75 -9.04 11.05
N TRP A 86 -0.46 -9.20 11.60
CA TRP A 86 -1.47 -8.13 11.61
C TRP A 86 -1.03 -6.95 12.47
N ALA A 87 -0.56 -7.20 13.69
CA ALA A 87 -0.06 -6.16 14.58
C ALA A 87 1.14 -5.42 13.99
N GLU A 88 2.05 -6.15 13.32
CA GLU A 88 3.19 -5.55 12.61
C GLU A 88 2.73 -4.67 11.45
N ALA A 89 1.83 -5.18 10.59
CA ALA A 89 1.30 -4.42 9.46
C ALA A 89 0.59 -3.13 9.92
N VAL A 90 -0.18 -3.18 11.00
CA VAL A 90 -0.81 -2.00 11.62
C VAL A 90 0.25 -1.01 12.10
N THR A 91 1.27 -1.49 12.81
CA THR A 91 2.36 -0.65 13.33
C THR A 91 3.09 0.07 12.20
N ILE A 92 3.38 -0.65 11.10
CA ILE A 92 4.07 -0.12 9.93
C ILE A 92 3.20 0.85 9.15
N ALA A 93 1.92 0.55 8.94
CA ALA A 93 0.99 1.45 8.26
C ALA A 93 0.87 2.79 8.99
N LEU A 94 0.66 2.77 10.31
CA LEU A 94 0.57 4.00 11.12
C LEU A 94 1.90 4.78 11.12
N ALA A 95 3.04 4.08 11.13
CA ALA A 95 4.35 4.74 11.02
C ALA A 95 4.55 5.39 9.64
N ALA A 96 4.13 4.73 8.56
CA ALA A 96 4.17 5.26 7.22
C ALA A 96 3.28 6.50 7.08
N GLU A 97 2.06 6.48 7.63
CA GLU A 97 1.17 7.66 7.65
C GLU A 97 1.79 8.84 8.39
N ARG A 98 2.37 8.61 9.59
CA ARG A 98 3.07 9.65 10.34
C ARG A 98 4.24 10.24 9.56
N ASN A 99 5.04 9.40 8.91
CA ASN A 99 6.13 9.85 8.03
C ASN A 99 5.59 10.65 6.84
N TRP A 100 4.49 10.21 6.22
CA TRP A 100 3.92 10.85 5.03
C TRP A 100 3.19 12.17 5.33
N ALA A 101 2.80 12.39 6.58
CA ALA A 101 2.30 13.68 7.07
C ALA A 101 3.40 14.76 7.10
N LEU A 102 4.68 14.38 7.03
CA LEU A 102 5.78 15.35 6.89
C LEU A 102 5.76 16.00 5.49
N PRO A 103 6.29 17.23 5.35
CA PRO A 103 6.46 17.88 4.05
C PRO A 103 7.31 17.02 3.08
N PRO A 104 7.08 17.06 1.75
CA PRO A 104 7.75 16.19 0.77
C PRO A 104 9.28 16.11 0.83
N GLY A 105 9.98 17.15 1.30
CA GLY A 105 11.44 17.11 1.48
C GLY A 105 11.94 16.57 2.83
N LYS A 106 11.03 16.22 3.75
CA LYS A 106 11.32 15.74 5.11
C LYS A 106 10.88 14.30 5.35
N ARG A 107 10.16 13.69 4.40
CA ARG A 107 9.75 12.29 4.46
C ARG A 107 10.97 11.40 4.30
N GLN A 108 11.03 10.33 5.08
CA GLN A 108 11.93 9.22 4.77
C GLN A 108 11.29 8.36 3.67
N GLU A 109 11.88 8.35 2.48
CA GLU A 109 11.44 7.52 1.37
C GLU A 109 12.32 6.27 1.23
N ILE A 110 11.70 5.10 1.20
CA ILE A 110 12.32 3.79 1.01
C ILE A 110 12.48 3.48 -0.48
N VAL A 111 11.49 3.85 -1.29
CA VAL A 111 11.43 3.59 -2.73
C VAL A 111 11.05 4.86 -3.50
N PRO A 112 11.94 5.88 -3.50
CA PRO A 112 11.60 7.21 -3.99
C PRO A 112 11.16 7.21 -5.45
N GLY A 113 9.96 7.74 -5.68
CA GLY A 113 9.35 7.80 -7.01
C GLY A 113 8.78 6.48 -7.54
N ALA A 114 8.81 5.38 -6.80
CA ALA A 114 8.14 4.14 -7.21
C ALA A 114 6.62 4.35 -7.25
N SER A 115 6.01 3.99 -8.38
CA SER A 115 4.55 4.04 -8.56
C SER A 115 3.90 2.66 -8.56
N HIS A 116 4.70 1.61 -8.75
CA HIS A 116 4.25 0.22 -8.86
C HIS A 116 5.23 -0.71 -8.17
N PHE A 117 4.78 -1.90 -7.80
CA PHE A 117 5.63 -3.00 -7.38
C PHE A 117 5.06 -4.32 -7.87
N ALA A 118 5.92 -5.32 -8.02
CA ALA A 118 5.52 -6.68 -8.37
C ALA A 118 6.34 -7.68 -7.56
N ALA A 119 5.67 -8.75 -7.11
CA ALA A 119 6.34 -9.94 -6.62
C ALA A 119 7.02 -10.65 -7.80
N HIS A 120 8.32 -10.43 -7.96
CA HIS A 120 9.05 -10.73 -9.19
C HIS A 120 9.09 -12.22 -9.57
N ALA A 121 8.89 -13.11 -8.59
CA ALA A 121 8.83 -14.55 -8.78
C ALA A 121 7.48 -15.06 -9.30
N ILE A 122 6.38 -14.32 -9.09
CA ILE A 122 5.01 -14.80 -9.37
C ILE A 122 4.20 -13.88 -10.28
N ALA A 123 4.68 -12.66 -10.55
CA ALA A 123 3.99 -11.68 -11.38
C ALA A 123 4.89 -11.19 -12.53
N SER A 124 4.33 -11.14 -13.74
CA SER A 124 4.99 -10.62 -14.94
C SER A 124 4.11 -9.57 -15.64
N PRO A 125 3.93 -8.38 -15.04
CA PRO A 125 3.15 -7.31 -15.65
C PRO A 125 3.86 -6.74 -16.88
N SER A 126 3.09 -6.21 -17.85
CA SER A 126 3.66 -5.62 -19.08
C SER A 126 4.64 -4.49 -18.83
N TRP A 127 4.50 -3.76 -17.73
CA TRP A 127 5.37 -2.67 -17.31
C TRP A 127 6.62 -3.13 -16.52
N ARG A 128 6.90 -4.44 -16.41
CA ARG A 128 8.07 -4.97 -15.68
C ARG A 128 9.44 -4.51 -16.23
N THR A 129 9.47 -3.94 -17.43
CA THR A 129 10.67 -3.37 -18.07
C THR A 129 10.86 -1.89 -17.73
N ALA A 130 9.95 -1.27 -16.98
CA ALA A 130 10.11 0.09 -16.48
C ALA A 130 11.33 0.23 -15.56
N TYR A 131 11.74 1.47 -15.30
CA TYR A 131 12.86 1.77 -14.42
C TYR A 131 12.66 1.14 -13.03
N GLN A 132 13.60 0.26 -12.64
CA GLN A 132 13.61 -0.39 -11.33
C GLN A 132 14.20 0.57 -10.30
N VAL A 133 13.39 0.94 -9.32
CA VAL A 133 13.80 1.82 -8.21
C VAL A 133 14.60 1.03 -7.18
N ALA A 134 14.10 -0.15 -6.81
CA ALA A 134 14.76 -1.06 -5.88
C ALA A 134 14.14 -2.46 -5.95
N THR A 135 14.88 -3.46 -5.50
CA THR A 135 14.33 -4.77 -5.12
C THR A 135 14.51 -4.95 -3.61
N ILE A 136 13.44 -5.25 -2.90
CA ILE A 136 13.43 -5.45 -1.45
C ILE A 136 12.65 -6.73 -1.17
N GLY A 137 13.34 -7.74 -0.64
CA GLY A 137 12.78 -9.08 -0.49
C GLY A 137 12.29 -9.61 -1.84
N ASP A 138 11.03 -10.03 -1.89
CA ASP A 138 10.44 -10.62 -3.09
C ASP A 138 9.81 -9.58 -4.02
N HIS A 139 9.87 -8.29 -3.67
CA HIS A 139 9.26 -7.22 -4.46
C HIS A 139 10.31 -6.41 -5.24
N THR A 140 10.05 -6.21 -6.53
CA THR A 140 10.70 -5.15 -7.31
C THR A 140 9.76 -3.96 -7.42
N PHE A 141 10.28 -2.77 -7.11
CA PHE A 141 9.57 -1.50 -7.14
C PHE A 141 9.97 -0.73 -8.40
N TYR A 142 8.98 -0.16 -9.09
CA TYR A 142 9.14 0.41 -10.41
C TYR A 142 8.62 1.83 -10.48
N LYS A 143 9.32 2.67 -11.25
CA LYS A 143 8.84 3.98 -11.70
C LYS A 143 8.25 3.84 -13.10
N VAL A 144 7.03 3.30 -13.17
CA VAL A 144 6.28 3.15 -14.44
C VAL A 144 5.81 4.49 -14.97
N GLN A 145 5.33 5.34 -14.06
CA GLN A 145 4.95 6.73 -14.34
C GLN A 145 5.39 7.64 -13.20
N SER A 146 5.58 8.93 -13.51
CA SER A 146 5.80 9.96 -12.51
C SER A 146 4.46 10.37 -11.90
N LEU A 147 4.31 10.15 -10.59
CA LEU A 147 3.15 10.59 -9.83
C LEU A 147 3.46 11.97 -9.24
N LYS A 148 2.80 13.02 -9.75
CA LYS A 148 2.88 14.36 -9.17
C LYS A 148 1.77 14.50 -8.11
N PRO A 149 2.07 15.05 -6.92
CA PRO A 149 1.03 15.40 -5.97
C PRO A 149 0.01 16.36 -6.60
N ARG A 150 -1.27 16.21 -6.27
CA ARG A 150 -2.28 17.20 -6.66
C ARG A 150 -1.85 18.57 -6.13
N ARG A 151 -1.94 19.59 -6.99
CA ARG A 151 -1.85 20.98 -6.54
C ARG A 151 -3.14 21.30 -5.81
N SER A 152 -3.01 21.67 -4.54
CA SER A 152 -4.09 22.25 -3.73
C SER A 152 -4.45 23.63 -4.24
#